data_AF-A0A0R1EUS8-F1
#
_entry.id   AF-A0A0R1EUS8-F1
#
_cell.length_a   1.000
_cell.length_b   1.000
_cell.length_c   1.000
_cell.angle_alpha   90.00
_cell.angle_beta   90.00
_cell.angle_gamma   90.00
#
_symmetry.space_group_name_H-M   'P 1'
#
loop_
_entity.id
_entity.type
_entity.pdbx_description
1 polymer ?
#
loop_
_entity_poly.entity_id
_entity_poly.type
_entity_poly.pdbx_seq_one_letter_code
_entity_poly.pdbx_strand_id
1 'polypeptide(L)' 'MHPVVWINKHTYISIVKNADYNLEVWEITAENRQHRMARMNYKYHRDNFAGFIYRLFPQIDLIQIHNIQKKINPYFDLEV' A
#
# COMPACT_ATOMS: atom_id res chain seq x y z
N MET A 1 -13.96 2.65 8.59
CA MET A 1 -12.85 1.68 8.54
C MET A 1 -12.17 1.82 7.18
N HIS A 2 -10.87 2.08 7.13
CA HIS A 2 -10.16 2.24 5.86
C HIS A 2 -10.00 0.88 5.17
N PRO A 3 -10.17 0.80 3.83
CA PRO A 3 -9.86 -0.43 3.11
C PRO A 3 -8.41 -0.85 3.34
N VAL A 4 -8.18 -2.15 3.46
CA VAL A 4 -6.84 -2.72 3.64
C VAL A 4 -6.55 -3.79 2.61
N VAL A 5 -5.30 -3.81 2.12
CA VAL A 5 -4.78 -4.83 1.21
C VAL A 5 -3.53 -5.44 1.84
N TRP A 6 -3.62 -6.71 2.23
CA TRP A 6 -2.50 -7.42 2.83
C TRP A 6 -1.41 -7.74 1.80
N ILE A 7 -0.16 -7.42 2.16
CA ILE A 7 1.04 -7.80 1.39
C ILE A 7 1.49 -9.20 1.85
N ASN A 8 1.53 -9.41 3.17
CA ASN A 8 1.84 -10.70 3.79
C ASN A 8 1.14 -10.83 5.15
N LYS A 9 1.56 -11.78 6.00
CA LYS A 9 0.92 -12.05 7.31
C LYS A 9 1.04 -10.90 8.32
N HIS A 10 2.04 -10.04 8.17
CA HIS A 10 2.35 -8.99 9.14
C HIS A 10 2.30 -7.58 8.55
N THR A 11 2.18 -7.44 7.23
CA THR A 11 2.20 -6.13 6.57
C THR A 11 1.01 -5.94 5.65
N TYR A 12 0.45 -4.73 5.68
CA TYR A 12 -0.71 -4.36 4.88
C TYR A 12 -0.62 -2.92 4.41
N ILE A 13 -1.38 -2.63 3.37
CA ILE A 13 -1.59 -1.30 2.82
C ILE A 13 -2.95 -0.81 3.31
N SER A 14 -3.01 0.40 3.86
CA SER A 14 -4.24 1.11 4.21
C SER A 14 -4.51 2.24 3.22
N ILE A 15 -5.78 2.42 2.84
CA ILE A 15 -6.20 3.41 1.86
C ILE A 15 -6.97 4.55 2.54
N VAL A 16 -6.41 5.76 2.46
CA VAL A 16 -6.93 6.97 3.11
C VAL A 16 -7.33 7.98 2.04
N LYS A 17 -8.52 7.78 1.44
CA LYS A 17 -9.00 8.51 0.25
C LYS A 17 -8.82 10.03 0.29
N ASN A 18 -9.08 10.66 1.44
CA ASN A 18 -9.09 12.12 1.58
C ASN A 18 -7.78 12.71 2.15
N ALA A 19 -6.67 11.96 2.10
CA ALA A 19 -5.36 12.42 2.57
C ALA A 19 -4.39 12.68 1.40
N ASP A 20 -3.47 13.63 1.58
CA ASP A 20 -2.37 13.88 0.64
C ASP A 20 -1.56 12.60 0.39
N TYR A 21 -1.34 11.82 1.46
CA TYR A 21 -0.78 10.49 1.39
C TYR A 21 -1.90 9.46 1.54
N ASN A 22 -2.58 9.21 0.43
CA ASN A 22 -3.75 8.34 0.38
C ASN A 22 -3.46 6.83 0.38
N LEU A 23 -2.18 6.44 0.41
CA LEU A 23 -1.74 5.06 0.60
C LEU A 23 -0.69 5.01 1.70
N GLU A 24 -0.92 4.16 2.71
CA GLU A 24 0.02 3.94 3.82
C GLU A 24 0.36 2.45 3.95
N VAL A 25 1.64 2.14 4.19
CA VAL A 25 2.12 0.78 4.46
C VAL A 25 2.35 0.63 5.95
N TRP A 26 1.77 -0.41 6.52
CA TRP A 26 1.77 -0.71 7.94
C TRP A 26 2.31 -2.12 8.20
N GLU A 27 2.96 -2.29 9.34
CA GLU A 27 3.44 -3.55 9.87
C GLU A 27 2.84 -3.80 11.25
N ILE A 28 2.51 -5.06 11.54
CA ILE A 28 2.18 -5.55 12.87
C ILE A 28 3.47 -6.15 13.43
N THR A 29 4.07 -5.42 14.37
CA THR A 29 5.30 -5.83 15.07
C THR A 29 5.08 -7.07 15.95
N ALA A 30 6.16 -7.69 16.42
CA ALA A 30 6.10 -8.84 17.32
C ALA A 30 5.30 -8.58 18.62
N GLU A 31 5.25 -7.33 19.08
CA GLU A 31 4.45 -6.88 20.23
C GLU A 31 2.97 -6.61 19.89
N ASN A 32 2.52 -7.02 18.69
CA ASN A 32 1.19 -6.75 18.15
C ASN A 32 0.85 -5.25 18.04
N ARG A 33 1.88 -4.40 17.91
CA ARG A 33 1.71 -2.96 17.68
C ARG A 33 1.75 -2.64 16.20
N GLN A 34 0.87 -1.75 15.78
CA GLN A 34 0.86 -1.21 14.41
C GLN A 34 1.95 -0.16 14.26
N HIS A 35 2.83 -0.35 13.30
CA HIS A 35 3.92 0.54 12.95
C HIS A 35 3.80 0.97 11.48
N ARG A 36 3.70 2.27 11.21
CA ARG A 36 3.63 2.77 9.84
C ARG A 36 5.03 2.79 9.23
N MET A 37 5.25 1.94 8.24
CA MET A 37 6.54 1.83 7.56
C MET A 37 6.75 2.97 6.57
N ALA A 38 5.72 3.32 5.81
CA ALA A 38 5.82 4.30 4.74
C ALA A 38 4.45 4.83 4.30
N ARG A 39 4.46 5.87 3.48
CA ARG A 39 3.26 6.44 2.86
C ARG A 39 3.58 7.04 1.50
N MET A 40 2.61 7.05 0.60
CA MET A 40 2.74 7.68 -0.71
C MET A 40 1.43 8.34 -1.14
N ASN A 41 1.55 9.36 -2.00
CA ASN A 41 0.41 9.89 -2.72
C ASN A 41 0.17 8.99 -3.95
N TYR A 42 -0.54 7.89 -3.74
CA TYR A 42 -0.81 6.92 -4.78
C TYR A 42 -1.63 7.52 -5.91
N LYS A 43 -2.68 8.28 -5.59
CA LYS A 43 -3.57 8.90 -6.59
C LYS A 43 -2.82 9.61 -7.72
N TYR A 44 -1.77 10.37 -7.39
CA TYR A 44 -1.00 11.18 -8.35
C TYR A 44 0.35 10.57 -8.76
N HIS A 45 0.84 9.53 -8.08
CA HIS A 45 2.15 8.91 -8.35
C HIS A 45 2.06 7.38 -8.47
N ARG A 46 1.04 6.88 -9.19
CA ARG A 46 0.79 5.44 -9.39
C ARG A 46 1.92 4.74 -10.16
N ASP A 47 2.55 5.44 -11.08
CA ASP A 47 3.72 5.03 -11.86
C ASP A 47 4.90 4.63 -10.96
N ASN A 48 5.07 5.33 -9.84
CA ASN A 48 6.14 5.07 -8.87
C ASN A 48 5.82 3.95 -7.87
N PHE A 49 4.62 3.36 -7.93
CA PHE A 49 4.16 2.37 -6.94
C PHE A 49 5.07 1.14 -6.86
N ALA A 50 5.49 0.60 -7.99
CA ALA A 50 6.31 -0.61 -8.00
C ALA A 50 7.66 -0.37 -7.30
N GLY A 51 8.33 0.74 -7.63
CA GLY A 51 9.58 1.12 -6.98
C GLY A 51 9.41 1.50 -5.50
N PHE A 52 8.24 2.04 -5.12
CA PHE A 52 7.90 2.28 -3.71
C PHE A 52 7.79 0.98 -2.92
N ILE A 53 7.04 -0.02 -3.41
CA ILE A 53 6.88 -1.31 -2.74
C ILE A 53 8.19 -2.11 -2.74
N TYR A 54 8.93 -2.12 -3.84
CA TYR A 54 10.20 -2.84 -3.94
C TYR A 54 11.25 -2.34 -2.93
N ARG A 55 11.30 -1.02 -2.66
CA ARG A 55 12.19 -0.45 -1.62
C ARG A 55 11.85 -0.92 -0.21
N LEU A 56 10.58 -1.19 0.07
CA LEU A 56 10.13 -1.67 1.39
C LEU A 56 10.27 -3.19 1.52
N PHE A 57 10.12 -3.92 0.41
CA PHE A 57 10.16 -5.37 0.36
C PHE A 57 11.05 -5.84 -0.80
N PRO A 58 12.39 -5.85 -0.65
CA PRO A 58 13.30 -6.18 -1.76
C PRO A 58 13.12 -7.60 -2.34
N GLN A 59 12.48 -8.49 -1.59
CA GLN A 59 12.21 -9.88 -1.98
C GLN A 59 10.87 -10.07 -2.71
N ILE A 60 10.06 -9.01 -2.83
CA ILE A 60 8.78 -9.08 -3.54
C ILE A 60 9.02 -9.06 -5.05
N ASP A 61 8.31 -9.89 -5.80
CA ASP A 61 8.41 -9.91 -7.26
C ASP A 61 7.41 -8.94 -7.94
N LEU A 62 7.65 -8.67 -9.22
CA LEU A 62 6.82 -7.75 -10.01
C LEU A 62 5.38 -8.24 -10.19
N ILE A 63 5.15 -9.55 -10.24
CA ILE A 63 3.82 -10.14 -10.40
C ILE A 63 3.00 -9.92 -9.12
N GLN A 64 3.62 -10.13 -7.96
CA GLN A 64 3.03 -9.85 -6.65
C GLN A 64 2.68 -8.37 -6.51
N ILE A 65 3.61 -7.47 -6.86
CA ILE A 65 3.35 -6.02 -6.88
C ILE A 65 2.16 -5.70 -7.78
N HIS A 66 2.13 -6.24 -9.00
CA HIS A 66 1.04 -6.00 -9.95
C HIS A 66 -0.31 -6.47 -9.39
N ASN A 67 -0.35 -7.65 -8.77
CA ASN A 67 -1.56 -8.19 -8.16
C ASN A 67 -2.06 -7.32 -6.99
N ILE A 68 -1.15 -6.78 -6.19
CA ILE A 68 -1.49 -5.80 -5.15
C ILE A 68 -2.04 -4.52 -5.79
N GLN A 69 -1.38 -4.01 -6.83
CA GLN A 69 -1.80 -2.79 -7.52
C GLN A 69 -3.21 -2.92 -8.10
N LYS A 70 -3.56 -4.06 -8.71
CA LYS A 70 -4.91 -4.35 -9.21
C LYS A 70 -5.97 -4.31 -8.10
N LYS A 71 -5.64 -4.73 -6.88
CA LYS A 71 -6.56 -4.64 -5.73
C LYS A 71 -6.73 -3.21 -5.24
N ILE A 72 -5.70 -2.38 -5.38
CA ILE A 72 -5.70 -0.99 -4.92
C ILE A 72 -6.40 -0.03 -5.89
N ASN A 73 -6.19 -0.20 -7.20
CA ASN A 73 -6.71 0.68 -8.24
C ASN A 73 -8.20 1.03 -8.13
N PRO A 74 -9.12 0.07 -7.88
CA PRO A 74 -10.56 0.37 -7.79
C PRO A 74 -10.92 1.38 -6.69
N TYR A 75 -10.09 1.55 -5.67
CA TYR A 75 -10.34 2.53 -4.61
C TYR A 75 -10.04 3.97 -5.03
N PHE A 76 -9.30 4.17 -6.13
CA PHE A 76 -8.86 5.46 -6.65
C PHE A 76 -9.45 5.83 -8.01
N ASP A 77 -9.96 4.84 -8.75
CA ASP A 77 -10.53 5.04 -10.10
C ASP A 77 -11.97 5.57 -10.07
N LEU A 78 -12.64 5.50 -8.93
CA LEU A 78 -14.04 5.93 -8.76
C LEU A 78 -14.19 7.38 -8.28
N GLU A 79 -13.09 8.12 -8.10
CA GLU A 79 -13.13 9.55 -7.76
C GLU A 79 -13.13 10.38 -9.05
N VAL A 80 -14.35 10.65 -9.56
CA VAL A 80 -14.61 11.66 -10.61
C VAL A 80 -14.85 13.02 -9.96
#